data_AF-A0A1D2SUC7-F1
#
_entry.id   AF-A0A1D2SUC7-F1
#
_cell.length_a   1.000
_cell.length_b   1.000
_cell.length_c   1.000
_cell.angle_alpha   90.00
_cell.angle_beta   90.00
_cell.angle_gamma   90.00
#
_symmetry.space_group_name_H-M   'P 1'
#
loop_
_entity.id
_entity.type
_entity.pdbx_description
1 polymer ?
#
loop_
_entity_poly.entity_id
_entity_poly.type
_entity_poly.pdbx_seq_one_letter_code
_entity_poly.pdbx_strand_id
1 'polypeptide(L)'
;MTLLAGRRTGTVEHGGSLERARALFPGAPQPFVDLSTGISPHSYPLFELPATALSRLPEPGRARDLAAVAAAAYGAPAADNVVPAPGTQILLPRIASLVPPGRAFVLGPTYQEHARAAAIAGHEVAEVRSFERLAEADLAVLVNPNNPDGRVVSRVQLLELAAKQRAKGGLLVVDEAFMDVGPRSESLAGDVDLGGIVVLRSFGKFFGLAGIRLGFAIAHASVAERLEEELGPWSVAVPALEYGIKALSDVAWQAEMRETLAKAAGRLDQAFARAGVVTTGGTSLFRHVDIHDAADLFRALGRQGILVRSFADRPTQLRCGVPGTEVEWRRLDVALGDWAQDRRPG
;
A
#
# COMPACT_ATOMS: atom_id res chain seq x y z
N MET A 1 0.39 15.29 -25.49
CA MET A 1 -1.02 15.25 -25.05
C MET A 1 -1.68 14.10 -25.77
N THR A 2 -1.95 13.01 -25.06
CA THR A 2 -2.76 11.90 -25.60
C THR A 2 -3.98 11.80 -24.70
N LEU A 3 -5.08 12.45 -25.11
CA LEU A 3 -6.38 12.26 -24.48
C LEU A 3 -6.81 10.81 -24.73
N LEU A 4 -6.90 10.01 -23.67
CA LEU A 4 -7.42 8.65 -23.73
C LEU A 4 -8.95 8.70 -23.58
N ALA A 5 -9.65 8.96 -24.69
CA ALA A 5 -11.07 8.71 -24.78
C ALA A 5 -11.34 7.20 -24.95
N GLY A 6 -12.16 6.63 -24.07
CA GLY A 6 -12.94 5.42 -24.34
C GLY A 6 -12.14 4.11 -24.51
N ARG A 7 -11.50 3.62 -23.44
CA ARG A 7 -11.30 2.16 -23.27
C ARG A 7 -12.21 1.70 -22.14
N ARG A 8 -12.96 0.61 -22.35
CA ARG A 8 -13.50 -0.23 -21.26
C ARG A 8 -12.43 -0.28 -20.18
N THR A 9 -12.74 0.15 -18.95
CA THR A 9 -11.77 0.14 -17.85
C THR A 9 -11.21 -1.27 -17.75
N GLY A 10 -10.01 -1.48 -18.29
CA GLY A 10 -9.32 -2.76 -18.20
C GLY A 10 -9.21 -3.10 -16.72
N THR A 11 -9.44 -4.36 -16.36
CA THR A 11 -9.27 -4.81 -14.99
C THR A 11 -7.87 -4.43 -14.53
N VAL A 12 -7.77 -3.53 -13.56
CA VAL A 12 -6.49 -3.17 -12.93
C VAL A 12 -5.91 -4.45 -12.34
N GLU A 13 -4.72 -4.84 -12.79
CA GLU A 13 -4.08 -6.04 -12.28
C GLU A 13 -3.52 -5.75 -10.90
N HIS A 14 -3.75 -6.66 -9.94
CA HIS A 14 -3.22 -6.59 -8.58
C HIS A 14 -2.38 -7.81 -8.24
N GLY A 15 -1.43 -7.67 -7.31
CA GLY A 15 -0.79 -8.84 -6.69
C GLY A 15 -1.80 -9.62 -5.83
N GLY A 16 -1.48 -10.87 -5.48
CA GLY A 16 -2.33 -11.70 -4.63
C GLY A 16 -3.28 -12.65 -5.36
N SER A 17 -3.26 -12.69 -6.70
CA SER A 17 -4.11 -13.59 -7.48
C SER A 17 -3.48 -14.97 -7.64
N LEU A 18 -3.63 -15.82 -6.62
CA LEU A 18 -3.13 -17.21 -6.64
C LEU A 18 -3.84 -18.09 -7.69
N GLU A 19 -5.10 -17.80 -7.99
CA GLU A 19 -5.83 -18.47 -9.07
C GLU A 19 -5.16 -18.22 -10.41
N ARG A 20 -4.86 -16.96 -10.73
CA ARG A 20 -4.14 -16.60 -11.95
C ARG A 20 -2.74 -17.21 -11.98
N ALA A 21 -2.05 -17.26 -10.85
CA ALA A 21 -0.75 -17.91 -10.75
C ALA A 21 -0.81 -19.40 -11.12
N ARG A 22 -1.80 -20.13 -10.58
CA ARG A 22 -2.04 -21.53 -10.93
C ARG A 22 -2.39 -21.72 -12.41
N ALA A 23 -3.16 -20.81 -13.00
CA ALA A 23 -3.47 -20.84 -14.42
C ALA A 23 -2.23 -20.58 -15.31
N LEU A 24 -1.35 -19.67 -14.90
CA LEU A 24 -0.11 -19.35 -15.62
C LEU A 24 0.95 -20.46 -15.51
N PHE A 25 0.99 -21.17 -14.38
CA PHE A 25 1.98 -22.22 -14.11
C PHE A 25 1.31 -23.50 -13.54
N PRO A 26 0.57 -24.25 -14.38
CA PRO A 26 -0.22 -25.39 -13.91
C PRO A 26 0.61 -26.56 -13.35
N GLY A 27 1.90 -26.66 -13.72
CA GLY A 27 2.82 -27.67 -13.20
C GLY A 27 3.66 -27.23 -12.00
N ALA A 28 3.41 -26.03 -11.45
CA ALA A 28 4.24 -25.48 -10.39
C ALA A 28 3.97 -26.14 -9.01
N PRO A 29 5.00 -26.32 -8.16
CA PRO A 29 4.85 -26.85 -6.81
C PRO A 29 3.87 -26.05 -5.95
N GLN A 30 2.97 -26.77 -5.25
CA GLN A 30 2.01 -26.20 -4.31
C GLN A 30 2.47 -26.35 -2.84
N PRO A 31 1.98 -25.52 -1.92
CA PRO A 31 1.24 -24.28 -2.18
C PRO A 31 2.12 -23.23 -2.84
N PHE A 32 1.51 -22.27 -3.55
CA PHE A 32 2.24 -21.11 -4.07
C PHE A 32 2.78 -20.27 -2.92
N VAL A 33 4.03 -19.79 -3.06
CA VAL A 33 4.58 -18.73 -2.23
C VAL A 33 4.20 -17.40 -2.85
N ASP A 34 3.36 -16.61 -2.17
CA ASP A 34 2.90 -15.32 -2.69
C ASP A 34 3.80 -14.17 -2.25
N LEU A 35 4.77 -13.86 -3.08
CA LEU A 35 5.64 -12.69 -2.95
C LEU A 35 5.19 -11.55 -3.89
N SER A 36 3.96 -11.60 -4.41
CA SER A 36 3.46 -10.57 -5.33
C SER A 36 2.79 -9.41 -4.62
N THR A 37 2.60 -9.52 -3.30
CA THR A 37 2.02 -8.47 -2.46
C THR A 37 3.10 -7.76 -1.65
N GLY A 38 2.76 -6.62 -1.06
CA GLY A 38 3.59 -5.94 -0.05
C GLY A 38 2.96 -6.09 1.33
N ILE A 39 2.58 -7.32 1.69
CA ILE A 39 1.96 -7.64 2.99
C ILE A 39 3.03 -8.33 3.84
N SER A 40 3.07 -8.02 5.13
CA SER A 40 3.95 -8.71 6.07
C SER A 40 3.58 -10.20 6.08
N PRO A 41 4.55 -11.12 5.93
CA PRO A 41 4.28 -12.54 6.03
C PRO A 41 4.07 -12.99 7.49
N HIS A 42 4.33 -12.08 8.45
CA HIS A 42 4.11 -12.30 9.87
C HIS A 42 2.90 -11.47 10.32
N SER A 43 1.78 -12.16 10.53
CA SER A 43 0.56 -11.53 11.03
C SER A 43 0.66 -11.18 12.51
N TYR A 44 0.01 -10.08 12.91
CA TYR A 44 -0.24 -9.80 14.32
C TYR A 44 -0.95 -10.99 14.96
N PRO A 45 -0.55 -11.43 16.17
CA PRO A 45 -1.05 -12.67 16.76
C PRO A 45 -2.57 -12.70 16.89
N LEU A 46 -3.13 -13.88 16.65
CA LEU A 46 -4.53 -14.15 16.95
C LEU A 46 -4.75 -14.05 18.46
N PHE A 47 -5.90 -13.50 18.85
CA PHE A 47 -6.34 -13.47 20.23
C PHE A 47 -7.83 -13.77 20.31
N GLU A 48 -8.30 -14.10 21.51
CA GLU A 48 -9.71 -14.35 21.73
C GLU A 48 -10.51 -13.05 21.57
N LEU A 49 -11.34 -13.02 20.53
CA LEU A 49 -12.31 -11.95 20.34
C LEU A 49 -13.48 -12.16 21.29
N PRO A 50 -14.19 -11.08 21.69
CA PRO A 50 -15.45 -11.22 22.41
C PRO A 50 -16.38 -12.17 21.66
N ALA A 51 -17.04 -13.09 22.37
CA ALA A 51 -17.94 -14.09 21.76
C ALA A 51 -19.04 -13.46 20.89
N THR A 52 -19.41 -12.20 21.19
CA THR A 52 -20.41 -11.43 20.46
C THR A 52 -19.86 -10.66 19.25
N ALA A 53 -18.56 -10.72 18.95
CA ALA A 53 -17.93 -9.90 17.92
C ALA A 53 -18.52 -10.12 16.51
N LEU A 54 -19.14 -11.28 16.25
CA LEU A 54 -19.81 -11.55 14.97
C LEU A 54 -21.32 -11.34 15.01
N SER A 55 -21.93 -11.28 16.19
CA SER A 55 -23.39 -11.23 16.37
C SER A 55 -23.92 -9.86 16.76
N ARG A 56 -23.06 -8.90 17.16
CA ARG A 56 -23.44 -7.52 17.49
C ARG A 56 -23.04 -6.52 16.41
N LEU A 57 -23.80 -5.43 16.33
CA LEU A 57 -23.40 -4.26 15.54
C LEU A 57 -22.20 -3.55 16.19
N PRO A 58 -21.32 -2.91 15.41
CA PRO A 58 -20.29 -2.03 15.92
C PRO A 58 -20.85 -0.91 16.82
N GLU A 59 -20.21 -0.68 17.96
CA GLU A 59 -20.61 0.39 18.87
C GLU A 59 -19.84 1.69 18.53
N PRO A 60 -20.50 2.86 18.49
CA PRO A 60 -19.83 4.13 18.19
C PRO A 60 -18.68 4.46 19.16
N GLY A 61 -18.78 4.03 20.43
CA GLY A 61 -17.68 4.17 21.40
C GLY A 61 -16.42 3.42 20.96
N ARG A 62 -16.56 2.19 20.47
CA ARG A 62 -15.41 1.38 20.00
C ARG A 62 -14.78 1.94 18.73
N ALA A 63 -15.58 2.52 17.83
CA ALA A 63 -15.05 3.22 16.67
C ALA A 63 -14.21 4.44 17.09
N ARG A 64 -14.67 5.22 18.08
CA ARG A 64 -13.90 6.34 18.67
C ARG A 64 -12.63 5.88 19.38
N ASP A 65 -12.67 4.78 20.12
CA ASP A 65 -11.47 4.17 20.73
C ASP A 65 -10.42 3.84 19.66
N LEU A 66 -10.86 3.22 18.55
CA LEU A 66 -9.98 2.92 17.43
C LEU A 66 -9.39 4.18 16.81
N ALA A 67 -10.20 5.22 16.56
CA ALA A 67 -9.74 6.48 16.02
C ALA A 67 -8.69 7.14 16.94
N ALA A 68 -8.90 7.13 18.25
CA ALA A 68 -7.94 7.66 19.22
C ALA A 68 -6.62 6.89 19.24
N VAL A 69 -6.66 5.55 19.24
CA VAL A 69 -5.45 4.72 19.17
C VAL A 69 -4.73 4.93 17.84
N ALA A 70 -5.45 5.01 16.71
CA ALA A 70 -4.87 5.27 15.40
C ALA A 70 -4.25 6.67 15.32
N ALA A 71 -4.86 7.69 15.92
CA ALA A 71 -4.30 9.02 16.01
C ALA A 71 -2.95 9.01 16.73
N ALA A 72 -2.87 8.35 17.90
CA ALA A 72 -1.63 8.20 18.64
C ALA A 72 -0.56 7.40 17.86
N ALA A 73 -0.95 6.30 17.21
CA ALA A 73 -0.02 5.42 16.49
C ALA A 73 0.55 6.05 15.22
N TYR A 74 -0.25 6.86 14.51
CA TYR A 74 0.14 7.51 13.26
C TYR A 74 0.55 8.97 13.41
N GLY A 75 0.42 9.55 14.60
CA GLY A 75 0.80 10.93 14.88
C GLY A 75 -0.20 11.96 14.36
N ALA A 76 -1.49 11.60 14.23
CA ALA A 76 -2.53 12.57 13.89
C ALA A 76 -2.79 13.53 15.08
N PRO A 77 -3.30 14.76 14.84
CA PRO A 77 -3.51 15.74 15.90
C PRO A 77 -4.51 15.28 16.97
N ALA A 78 -5.64 14.68 16.56
CA ALA A 78 -6.67 14.16 17.45
C ALA A 78 -7.41 12.97 16.83
N ALA A 79 -8.25 12.30 17.64
CA ALA A 79 -9.13 11.23 17.17
C ALA A 79 -10.11 11.73 16.10
N ASP A 80 -10.60 12.96 16.23
CA ASP A 80 -11.55 13.59 15.31
C ASP A 80 -10.95 13.85 13.91
N ASN A 81 -9.63 13.71 13.75
CA ASN A 81 -8.96 13.77 12.45
C ASN A 81 -8.94 12.41 11.74
N VAL A 82 -9.31 11.31 12.41
CA VAL A 82 -9.07 9.95 11.93
C VAL A 82 -10.38 9.23 11.65
N VAL A 83 -10.53 8.75 10.43
CA VAL A 83 -11.71 7.99 9.96
C VAL A 83 -11.32 6.54 9.68
N PRO A 84 -11.70 5.58 10.56
CA PRO A 84 -11.57 4.17 10.27
C PRO A 84 -12.51 3.74 9.12
N ALA A 85 -12.02 2.88 8.22
CA ALA A 85 -12.78 2.39 7.09
C ALA A 85 -12.49 0.91 6.73
N PRO A 86 -13.38 0.24 5.97
CA PRO A 86 -13.19 -1.09 5.36
C PRO A 86 -12.01 -1.24 4.37
N GLY A 87 -10.80 -0.90 4.82
CA GLY A 87 -9.62 -0.70 3.99
C GLY A 87 -9.65 0.65 3.27
N THR A 88 -8.49 1.09 2.78
CA THR A 88 -8.37 2.39 2.11
C THR A 88 -9.09 2.47 0.77
N GLN A 89 -9.36 1.33 0.12
CA GLN A 89 -9.97 1.27 -1.20
C GLN A 89 -11.36 1.94 -1.27
N ILE A 90 -12.17 1.84 -0.21
CA ILE A 90 -13.51 2.45 -0.17
C ILE A 90 -13.46 3.98 -0.03
N LEU A 91 -12.34 4.50 0.49
CA LEU A 91 -12.11 5.93 0.72
C LEU A 91 -11.68 6.64 -0.57
N LEU A 92 -10.99 5.96 -1.50
CA LEU A 92 -10.40 6.61 -2.68
C LEU A 92 -11.40 7.46 -3.50
N PRO A 93 -12.56 6.94 -3.95
CA PRO A 93 -13.51 7.76 -4.73
C PRO A 93 -14.19 8.84 -3.89
N ARG A 94 -14.40 8.60 -2.58
CA ARG A 94 -14.98 9.58 -1.65
C ARG A 94 -14.07 10.78 -1.47
N ILE A 95 -12.80 10.51 -1.19
CA ILE A 95 -11.76 11.54 -1.08
C ILE A 95 -11.62 12.31 -2.39
N ALA A 96 -11.61 11.63 -3.54
CA ALA A 96 -11.54 12.29 -4.84
C ALA A 96 -12.76 13.22 -5.11
N SER A 97 -13.92 12.92 -4.52
CA SER A 97 -15.15 13.71 -4.65
C SER A 97 -15.22 14.89 -3.67
N LEU A 98 -14.25 15.04 -2.75
CA LEU A 98 -14.18 16.19 -1.83
C LEU A 98 -13.85 17.51 -2.55
N VAL A 99 -13.26 17.44 -3.73
CA VAL A 99 -12.96 18.57 -4.60
C VAL A 99 -13.79 18.48 -5.89
N PRO A 100 -14.26 19.62 -6.44
CA PRO A 100 -15.00 19.62 -7.70
C PRO A 100 -14.21 18.95 -8.83
N PRO A 101 -14.89 18.28 -9.79
CA PRO A 101 -14.23 17.70 -10.95
C PRO A 101 -13.32 18.71 -11.68
N GLY A 102 -12.05 18.33 -11.84
CA GLY A 102 -11.00 19.14 -12.44
C GLY A 102 -9.83 18.26 -12.89
N ARG A 103 -8.61 18.78 -12.82
CA ARG A 103 -7.40 18.01 -13.13
C ARG A 103 -6.97 17.17 -11.93
N ALA A 104 -6.85 15.86 -12.10
CA ALA A 104 -6.29 14.97 -11.08
C ALA A 104 -4.96 14.38 -11.56
N PHE A 105 -3.86 14.76 -10.92
CA PHE A 105 -2.53 14.24 -11.27
C PHE A 105 -2.03 13.26 -10.22
N VAL A 106 -1.59 12.09 -10.70
CA VAL A 106 -1.05 11.01 -9.87
C VAL A 106 0.44 10.85 -10.18
N LEU A 107 1.30 10.93 -9.17
CA LEU A 107 2.75 10.78 -9.36
C LEU A 107 3.10 9.31 -9.63
N GLY A 108 3.39 9.00 -10.88
CA GLY A 108 3.69 7.67 -11.38
C GLY A 108 5.17 7.39 -11.66
N PRO A 109 5.52 6.13 -11.93
CA PRO A 109 4.63 4.97 -11.93
C PRO A 109 4.22 4.61 -10.49
N THR A 110 2.95 4.25 -10.28
CA THR A 110 2.41 3.96 -8.95
C THR A 110 1.21 2.99 -8.95
N TYR A 111 0.55 2.83 -7.80
CA TYR A 111 -0.68 2.08 -7.62
C TYR A 111 -1.84 2.67 -8.44
N GLN A 112 -2.37 1.85 -9.37
CA GLN A 112 -3.28 2.31 -10.43
C GLN A 112 -4.69 2.69 -9.94
N GLU A 113 -5.11 2.29 -8.74
CA GLU A 113 -6.47 2.57 -8.26
C GLU A 113 -6.71 4.03 -7.93
N HIS A 114 -5.67 4.82 -7.64
CA HIS A 114 -5.80 6.26 -7.41
C HIS A 114 -6.31 6.99 -8.65
N ALA A 115 -5.67 6.73 -9.79
CA ALA A 115 -6.09 7.27 -11.09
C ALA A 115 -7.51 6.82 -11.45
N ARG A 116 -7.82 5.54 -11.23
CA ARG A 116 -9.16 4.99 -11.46
C ARG A 116 -10.22 5.65 -10.58
N ALA A 117 -9.95 5.82 -9.29
CA ALA A 117 -10.88 6.42 -8.33
C ALA A 117 -11.15 7.90 -8.65
N ALA A 118 -10.10 8.66 -9.02
CA ALA A 118 -10.25 10.04 -9.47
C ALA A 118 -11.11 10.14 -10.74
N ALA A 119 -10.93 9.23 -11.71
CA ALA A 119 -11.75 9.20 -12.92
C ALA A 119 -13.22 8.85 -12.61
N ILE A 120 -13.47 7.94 -11.66
CA ILE A 120 -14.84 7.62 -11.19
C ILE A 120 -15.51 8.85 -10.56
N ALA A 121 -14.75 9.67 -9.84
CA ALA A 121 -15.21 10.95 -9.28
C ALA A 121 -15.34 12.08 -10.33
N GLY A 122 -15.09 11.80 -11.61
CA GLY A 122 -15.30 12.74 -12.72
C GLY A 122 -14.11 13.62 -13.10
N HIS A 123 -12.93 13.41 -12.51
CA HIS A 123 -11.74 14.20 -12.84
C HIS A 123 -11.12 13.84 -14.19
N GLU A 124 -10.46 14.82 -14.82
CA GLU A 124 -9.52 14.59 -15.92
C GLU A 124 -8.19 14.10 -15.34
N VAL A 125 -7.94 12.79 -15.47
CA VAL A 125 -6.81 12.13 -14.82
C VAL A 125 -5.58 12.07 -15.73
N ALA A 126 -4.43 12.44 -15.18
CA ALA A 126 -3.14 12.18 -15.81
C ALA A 126 -2.13 11.59 -14.82
N GLU A 127 -1.41 10.56 -15.26
CA GLU A 127 -0.20 10.14 -14.55
C GLU A 127 0.96 11.06 -14.93
N VAL A 128 1.65 11.63 -13.93
CA VAL A 128 2.80 12.52 -14.12
C VAL A 128 4.06 11.90 -13.54
N ARG A 129 5.22 12.18 -14.14
CA ARG A 129 6.52 11.63 -13.70
C ARG A 129 7.33 12.60 -12.84
N SER A 130 7.07 13.90 -12.96
CA SER A 130 7.71 14.94 -12.19
C SER A 130 6.83 15.41 -11.03
N PHE A 131 7.42 15.57 -9.86
CA PHE A 131 6.74 15.99 -8.64
C PHE A 131 6.14 17.40 -8.79
N GLU A 132 6.85 18.30 -9.47
CA GLU A 132 6.49 19.71 -9.62
C GLU A 132 5.16 19.88 -10.34
N ARG A 133 4.83 18.97 -11.27
CA ARG A 133 3.57 19.01 -12.02
C ARG A 133 2.35 18.77 -11.13
N LEU A 134 2.50 18.12 -9.98
CA LEU A 134 1.39 17.94 -9.04
C LEU A 134 0.78 19.28 -8.60
N ALA A 135 1.58 20.35 -8.56
CA ALA A 135 1.10 21.68 -8.20
C ALA A 135 0.11 22.28 -9.23
N GLU A 136 0.02 21.72 -10.44
CA GLU A 136 -0.95 22.13 -11.46
C GLU A 136 -2.33 21.49 -11.23
N ALA A 137 -2.44 20.38 -10.49
CA ALA A 137 -3.67 19.61 -10.35
C ALA A 137 -4.62 20.16 -9.29
N ASP A 138 -5.92 20.01 -9.49
CA ASP A 138 -6.93 20.30 -8.45
C ASP A 138 -6.95 19.18 -7.40
N LEU A 139 -6.68 17.94 -7.84
CA LEU A 139 -6.42 16.77 -6.99
C LEU A 139 -5.02 16.21 -7.27
N ALA A 140 -4.08 16.43 -6.34
CA ALA A 140 -2.74 15.85 -6.40
C ALA A 140 -2.70 14.57 -5.58
N VAL A 141 -2.20 13.47 -6.15
CA VAL A 141 -2.08 12.18 -5.46
C VAL A 141 -0.68 11.61 -5.58
N LEU A 142 -0.13 11.14 -4.48
CA LEU A 142 1.10 10.34 -4.47
C LEU A 142 1.08 9.30 -3.36
N VAL A 143 1.91 8.25 -3.52
CA VAL A 143 2.08 7.18 -2.53
C VAL A 143 3.47 7.35 -1.89
N ASN A 144 3.57 7.33 -0.56
CA ASN A 144 4.80 7.62 0.19
C ASN A 144 4.96 6.71 1.42
N PRO A 145 5.94 5.78 1.48
CA PRO A 145 6.80 5.32 0.38
C PRO A 145 5.98 4.73 -0.78
N ASN A 146 6.45 4.94 -2.00
CA ASN A 146 5.70 4.57 -3.20
C ASN A 146 5.66 3.05 -3.43
N ASN A 147 4.60 2.60 -4.10
CA ASN A 147 4.52 1.28 -4.71
C ASN A 147 4.62 1.43 -6.24
N PRO A 148 5.65 0.91 -6.92
CA PRO A 148 6.40 -0.28 -6.50
C PRO A 148 7.87 -0.09 -6.14
N ASP A 149 8.43 1.11 -6.26
CA ASP A 149 9.87 1.36 -6.13
C ASP A 149 10.32 1.75 -4.71
N GLY A 150 9.38 2.01 -3.79
CA GLY A 150 9.68 2.45 -2.43
C GLY A 150 10.19 3.89 -2.33
N ARG A 151 10.13 4.70 -3.40
CA ARG A 151 10.62 6.09 -3.37
C ARG A 151 9.90 6.89 -2.28
N VAL A 152 10.63 7.80 -1.64
CA VAL A 152 10.11 8.69 -0.60
C VAL A 152 10.24 10.14 -1.06
N VAL A 153 9.15 10.90 -0.93
CA VAL A 153 9.14 12.36 -1.06
C VAL A 153 9.19 12.95 0.34
N SER A 154 10.02 13.98 0.54
CA SER A 154 10.22 14.56 1.87
C SER A 154 8.98 15.30 2.36
N ARG A 155 8.75 15.27 3.68
CA ARG A 155 7.68 16.01 4.35
C ARG A 155 7.70 17.50 3.98
N VAL A 156 8.88 18.11 3.90
CA VAL A 156 9.02 19.54 3.53
C VAL A 156 8.43 19.81 2.14
N GLN A 157 8.79 19.02 1.12
CA GLN A 157 8.25 19.17 -0.23
C GLN A 157 6.74 18.93 -0.28
N LEU A 158 6.25 17.95 0.48
CA LEU A 158 4.83 17.64 0.55
C LEU A 158 4.02 18.78 1.21
N LEU A 159 4.55 19.41 2.26
CA LEU A 159 3.93 20.58 2.88
C LEU A 159 3.88 21.79 1.96
N GLU A 160 4.94 22.04 1.17
CA GLU A 160 4.94 23.08 0.14
C GLU A 160 3.88 22.83 -0.93
N LEU A 161 3.73 21.58 -1.38
CA LEU A 161 2.69 21.18 -2.32
C LEU A 161 1.30 21.34 -1.72
N ALA A 162 1.09 20.91 -0.46
CA ALA A 162 -0.17 21.07 0.25
C ALA A 162 -0.58 22.54 0.37
N ALA A 163 0.36 23.44 0.68
CA ALA A 163 0.10 24.88 0.72
C ALA A 163 -0.38 25.42 -0.64
N LYS A 164 0.22 24.97 -1.74
CA LYS A 164 -0.22 25.33 -3.11
C LYS A 164 -1.61 24.78 -3.43
N GLN A 165 -1.91 23.53 -3.05
CA GLN A 165 -3.24 22.94 -3.23
C GLN A 165 -4.30 23.74 -2.45
N ARG A 166 -4.06 23.99 -1.17
CA ARG A 166 -4.96 24.77 -0.31
C ARG A 166 -5.23 26.18 -0.86
N ALA A 167 -4.21 26.89 -1.35
CA ALA A 167 -4.34 28.25 -1.86
C ALA A 167 -5.31 28.39 -3.05
N LYS A 168 -5.57 27.29 -3.78
CA LYS A 168 -6.50 27.24 -4.92
C LYS A 168 -7.75 26.38 -4.66
N GLY A 169 -7.97 25.94 -3.42
CA GLY A 169 -9.09 25.05 -3.06
C GLY A 169 -8.93 23.61 -3.55
N GLY A 170 -7.72 23.21 -3.94
CA GLY A 170 -7.38 21.84 -4.30
C GLY A 170 -7.03 20.97 -3.09
N LEU A 171 -6.76 19.69 -3.35
CA LEU A 171 -6.44 18.68 -2.35
C LEU A 171 -5.15 17.94 -2.68
N LEU A 172 -4.32 17.69 -1.66
CA LEU A 172 -3.22 16.74 -1.70
C LEU A 172 -3.62 15.45 -0.97
N VAL A 173 -3.58 14.32 -1.67
CA VAL A 173 -3.75 12.99 -1.09
C VAL A 173 -2.39 12.29 -1.03
N VAL A 174 -1.98 11.90 0.17
CA VAL A 174 -0.75 11.14 0.39
C VAL A 174 -1.11 9.74 0.90
N ASP A 175 -0.91 8.73 0.07
CA ASP A 175 -1.12 7.34 0.46
C ASP A 175 0.12 6.79 1.16
N GLU A 176 0.01 6.65 2.48
CA GLU A 176 1.06 6.18 3.38
C GLU A 176 0.91 4.70 3.74
N ALA A 177 0.37 3.88 2.83
CA ALA A 177 0.16 2.44 3.04
C ALA A 177 1.41 1.66 3.50
N PHE A 178 2.62 2.16 3.22
CA PHE A 178 3.90 1.53 3.59
C PHE A 178 4.69 2.32 4.63
N MET A 179 4.15 3.42 5.17
CA MET A 179 4.87 4.28 6.10
C MET A 179 5.13 3.62 7.46
N ASP A 180 4.43 2.53 7.79
CA ASP A 180 4.77 1.66 8.93
C ASP A 180 6.16 0.98 8.81
N VAL A 181 6.72 0.87 7.61
CA VAL A 181 8.12 0.41 7.43
C VAL A 181 9.02 1.46 6.81
N GLY A 182 8.48 2.64 6.47
CA GLY A 182 9.23 3.76 5.91
C GLY A 182 9.76 4.75 6.95
N PRO A 183 10.39 5.84 6.50
CA PRO A 183 10.89 6.89 7.36
C PRO A 183 9.72 7.72 7.91
N ARG A 184 9.23 7.36 9.10
CA ARG A 184 8.04 7.98 9.71
C ARG A 184 8.12 9.51 9.90
N SER A 185 9.33 10.08 9.91
CA SER A 185 9.54 11.54 9.91
C SER A 185 9.01 12.24 8.65
N GLU A 186 8.83 11.50 7.56
CA GLU A 186 8.35 12.01 6.27
C GLU A 186 6.81 11.94 6.14
N SER A 187 6.11 11.46 7.16
CA SER A 187 4.64 11.40 7.18
C SER A 187 4.02 12.79 7.30
N LEU A 188 2.86 12.99 6.67
CA LEU A 188 2.03 14.19 6.81
C LEU A 188 0.89 14.03 7.83
N ALA A 189 0.75 12.88 8.50
CA ALA A 189 -0.40 12.61 9.36
C ALA A 189 -0.58 13.66 10.47
N GLY A 190 0.52 14.19 11.01
CA GLY A 190 0.50 15.24 12.05
C GLY A 190 0.29 16.66 11.53
N ASP A 191 0.21 16.85 10.22
CA ASP A 191 0.10 18.17 9.57
C ASP A 191 -1.28 18.41 8.94
N VAL A 192 -2.23 17.48 9.08
CA VAL A 192 -3.52 17.53 8.38
C VAL A 192 -4.39 18.74 8.75
N ASP A 193 -4.19 19.32 9.93
CA ASP A 193 -4.90 20.53 10.38
C ASP A 193 -4.51 21.79 9.60
N LEU A 194 -3.39 21.76 8.87
CA LEU A 194 -3.05 22.83 7.92
C LEU A 194 -4.06 22.93 6.76
N GLY A 195 -4.88 21.90 6.56
CA GLY A 195 -5.90 21.82 5.52
C GLY A 195 -5.34 21.51 4.13
N GLY A 196 -6.21 21.08 3.22
CA GLY A 196 -5.80 20.68 1.86
C GLY A 196 -4.97 19.39 1.81
N ILE A 197 -5.00 18.58 2.88
CA ILE A 197 -4.26 17.32 3.02
C ILE A 197 -5.24 16.22 3.43
N VAL A 198 -5.13 15.05 2.80
CA VAL A 198 -5.67 13.77 3.29
C VAL A 198 -4.56 12.73 3.23
N VAL A 199 -4.29 12.07 4.36
CA VAL A 199 -3.35 10.96 4.46
C VAL A 199 -4.12 9.64 4.53
N LEU A 200 -3.71 8.63 3.76
CA LEU A 200 -4.29 7.28 3.85
C LEU A 200 -3.34 6.33 4.57
N ARG A 201 -3.86 5.53 5.51
CA ARG A 201 -3.09 4.48 6.22
C ARG A 201 -3.70 3.11 6.01
N SER A 202 -2.88 2.14 5.63
CA SER A 202 -3.31 0.76 5.39
C SER A 202 -2.86 -0.18 6.50
N PHE A 203 -3.77 -0.55 7.40
CA PHE A 203 -3.47 -1.44 8.53
C PHE A 203 -2.97 -2.82 8.08
N GLY A 204 -3.66 -3.44 7.12
CA GLY A 204 -3.42 -4.84 6.76
C GLY A 204 -2.06 -5.17 6.13
N LYS A 205 -1.21 -4.17 5.83
CA LYS A 205 0.11 -4.38 5.22
C LYS A 205 1.13 -4.80 6.27
N PHE A 206 1.52 -3.87 7.14
CA PHE A 206 2.52 -4.10 8.17
C PHE A 206 2.08 -5.13 9.23
N PHE A 207 0.80 -5.08 9.62
CA PHE A 207 0.26 -6.04 10.60
C PHE A 207 -0.02 -7.44 10.02
N GLY A 208 0.23 -7.68 8.72
CA GLY A 208 0.00 -8.99 8.08
C GLY A 208 -1.45 -9.46 8.13
N LEU A 209 -2.41 -8.53 8.26
CA LEU A 209 -3.85 -8.80 8.43
C LEU A 209 -4.67 -8.25 7.25
N ALA A 210 -4.19 -8.40 6.01
CA ALA A 210 -4.82 -7.81 4.83
C ALA A 210 -6.30 -8.20 4.65
N GLY A 211 -6.67 -9.41 5.07
CA GLY A 211 -8.04 -9.93 5.03
C GLY A 211 -9.01 -9.26 6.00
N ILE A 212 -8.52 -8.58 7.05
CA ILE A 212 -9.39 -7.91 8.02
C ILE A 212 -10.06 -6.65 7.47
N ARG A 213 -9.53 -6.15 6.34
CA ARG A 213 -10.04 -4.96 5.65
C ARG A 213 -10.14 -3.74 6.59
N LEU A 214 -9.04 -3.36 7.22
CA LEU A 214 -8.96 -2.11 7.99
C LEU A 214 -8.00 -1.11 7.31
N GLY A 215 -8.40 0.15 7.29
CA GLY A 215 -7.61 1.29 6.85
C GLY A 215 -8.17 2.58 7.43
N PHE A 216 -7.48 3.69 7.16
CA PHE A 216 -7.84 4.99 7.73
C PHE A 216 -7.65 6.11 6.71
N ALA A 217 -8.52 7.11 6.76
CA ALA A 217 -8.18 8.47 6.31
C ALA A 217 -7.81 9.30 7.53
N ILE A 218 -6.78 10.14 7.39
CA ILE A 218 -6.40 11.16 8.38
C ILE A 218 -6.48 12.50 7.67
N ALA A 219 -7.30 13.41 8.17
CA ALA A 219 -7.60 14.68 7.52
C ALA A 219 -7.95 15.75 8.54
N HIS A 220 -8.11 17.00 8.09
CA HIS A 220 -8.73 18.04 8.92
C HIS A 220 -10.10 17.56 9.44
N ALA A 221 -10.46 17.90 10.68
CA ALA A 221 -11.66 17.38 11.34
C ALA A 221 -12.95 17.51 10.52
N SER A 222 -13.16 18.66 9.85
CA SER A 222 -14.33 18.86 8.97
C SER A 222 -14.36 17.97 7.72
N VAL A 223 -13.20 17.50 7.25
CA VAL A 223 -13.11 16.53 6.16
C VAL A 223 -13.35 15.11 6.69
N ALA A 224 -12.81 14.81 7.88
CA ALA A 224 -13.05 13.54 8.55
C ALA A 224 -14.55 13.34 8.83
N GLU A 225 -15.23 14.34 9.39
CA GLU A 225 -16.69 14.32 9.64
C GLU A 225 -17.49 14.01 8.37
N ARG A 226 -17.20 14.71 7.26
CA ARG A 226 -17.85 14.44 5.96
C ARG A 226 -17.61 13.01 5.47
N LEU A 227 -16.39 12.49 5.61
CA LEU A 227 -16.08 11.12 5.21
C LEU A 227 -16.81 10.10 6.08
N GLU A 228 -16.96 10.36 7.39
CA GLU A 228 -17.75 9.52 8.29
C GLU A 228 -19.23 9.51 7.92
N GLU A 229 -19.81 10.67 7.61
CA GLU A 229 -21.20 10.79 7.13
C GLU A 229 -21.41 9.98 5.83
N GLU A 230 -20.48 10.07 4.87
CA GLU A 230 -20.55 9.33 3.60
C GLU A 230 -20.33 7.82 3.73
N LEU A 231 -19.62 7.37 4.76
CA LEU A 231 -19.46 5.95 5.07
C LEU A 231 -20.69 5.39 5.78
N GLY A 232 -21.38 6.23 6.56
CA GLY A 232 -22.53 5.85 7.35
C GLY A 232 -22.17 4.98 8.57
N PRO A 233 -23.19 4.60 9.37
CA PRO A 233 -22.97 3.84 10.59
C PRO A 233 -22.43 2.44 10.29
N TRP A 234 -21.66 1.89 11.23
CA TRP A 234 -21.20 0.49 11.23
C TRP A 234 -20.32 0.10 10.04
N SER A 235 -19.65 1.07 9.42
CA SER A 235 -18.81 0.82 8.25
C SER A 235 -17.71 -0.21 8.53
N VAL A 236 -17.09 -0.18 9.72
CA VAL A 236 -16.03 -1.12 10.13
C VAL A 236 -16.57 -2.26 11.00
N ALA A 237 -16.29 -3.50 10.62
CA ALA A 237 -16.71 -4.70 11.35
C ALA A 237 -16.05 -4.79 12.75
N VAL A 238 -16.77 -5.34 13.74
CA VAL A 238 -16.27 -5.46 15.12
C VAL A 238 -14.91 -6.18 15.22
N PRO A 239 -14.65 -7.31 14.52
CA PRO A 239 -13.31 -7.91 14.54
C PRO A 239 -12.22 -6.94 14.08
N ALA A 240 -12.47 -6.13 13.05
CA ALA A 240 -11.53 -5.12 12.59
C ALA A 240 -11.28 -4.03 13.64
N LEU A 241 -12.31 -3.60 14.36
CA LEU A 241 -12.17 -2.67 15.48
C LEU A 241 -11.26 -3.24 16.58
N GLU A 242 -11.52 -4.47 17.02
CA GLU A 242 -10.77 -5.11 18.11
C GLU A 242 -9.29 -5.34 17.75
N TYR A 243 -9.01 -5.84 16.54
CA TYR A 243 -7.63 -6.00 16.06
C TYR A 243 -6.93 -4.65 15.87
N GLY A 244 -7.64 -3.65 15.33
CA GLY A 244 -7.09 -2.31 15.14
C GLY A 244 -6.64 -1.71 16.48
N ILE A 245 -7.52 -1.74 17.48
CA ILE A 245 -7.25 -1.20 18.82
C ILE A 245 -6.05 -1.92 19.46
N LYS A 246 -6.06 -3.26 19.44
CA LYS A 246 -5.02 -4.04 20.10
C LYS A 246 -3.66 -3.88 19.41
N ALA A 247 -3.61 -4.07 18.09
CA ALA A 247 -2.35 -4.09 17.35
C ALA A 247 -1.70 -2.69 17.25
N LEU A 248 -2.51 -1.64 17.08
CA LEU A 248 -1.98 -0.26 17.06
C LEU A 248 -1.48 0.21 18.43
N SER A 249 -2.02 -0.35 19.52
CA SER A 249 -1.54 -0.07 20.88
C SER A 249 -0.29 -0.86 21.27
N ASP A 250 0.03 -1.95 20.54
CA ASP A 250 1.15 -2.85 20.85
C ASP A 250 2.48 -2.34 20.30
N VAL A 251 3.01 -1.27 20.90
CA VAL A 251 4.23 -0.59 20.44
C VAL A 251 5.47 -1.51 20.46
N ALA A 252 5.52 -2.48 21.38
CA ALA A 252 6.62 -3.43 21.50
C ALA A 252 6.63 -4.39 20.31
N TRP A 253 5.49 -5.01 19.99
CA TRP A 253 5.36 -5.87 18.81
C TRP A 253 5.69 -5.11 17.54
N GLN A 254 5.24 -3.86 17.40
CA GLN A 254 5.53 -3.05 16.22
C GLN A 254 7.04 -2.77 16.08
N ALA A 255 7.77 -2.52 17.16
CA ALA A 255 9.22 -2.32 17.11
C ALA A 255 9.94 -3.60 16.68
N GLU A 256 9.63 -4.73 17.30
CA GLU A 256 10.20 -6.03 16.97
C GLU A 256 9.90 -6.44 15.51
N MET A 257 8.68 -6.20 15.04
CA MET A 257 8.28 -6.52 13.67
C MET A 257 9.03 -5.65 12.64
N ARG A 258 9.28 -4.37 12.92
CA ARG A 258 10.09 -3.52 12.04
C ARG A 258 11.52 -4.07 11.91
N GLU A 259 12.13 -4.51 13.01
CA GLU A 259 13.47 -5.14 12.98
C GLU A 259 13.47 -6.46 12.21
N THR A 260 12.46 -7.30 12.43
CA THR A 260 12.30 -8.59 11.76
C THR A 260 12.19 -8.40 10.24
N LEU A 261 11.33 -7.47 9.80
CA LEU A 261 11.17 -7.14 8.39
C LEU A 261 12.43 -6.52 7.78
N ALA A 262 13.15 -5.67 8.52
CA ALA A 262 14.42 -5.11 8.04
C ALA A 262 15.47 -6.21 7.78
N LYS A 263 15.59 -7.19 8.70
CA LYS A 263 16.48 -8.36 8.53
C LYS A 263 16.04 -9.23 7.36
N ALA A 264 14.75 -9.53 7.24
CA ALA A 264 14.19 -10.32 6.14
C ALA A 264 14.46 -9.66 4.78
N ALA A 265 14.28 -8.34 4.70
CA ALA A 265 14.49 -7.61 3.47
C ALA A 265 16.00 -7.54 3.09
N GLY A 266 16.91 -7.43 4.08
CA GLY A 266 18.35 -7.60 3.85
C GLY A 266 18.73 -9.00 3.37
N ARG A 267 18.08 -10.06 3.87
CA ARG A 267 18.25 -11.44 3.36
C ARG A 267 17.77 -11.57 1.92
N LEU A 268 16.68 -10.88 1.56
CA LEU A 268 16.18 -10.85 0.18
C LEU A 268 17.16 -10.16 -0.76
N ASP A 269 17.75 -9.03 -0.34
CA ASP A 269 18.82 -8.35 -1.09
C ASP A 269 20.00 -9.28 -1.35
N GLN A 270 20.44 -10.04 -0.34
CA GLN A 270 21.52 -11.02 -0.48
C GLN A 270 21.16 -12.19 -1.41
N ALA A 271 19.91 -12.67 -1.37
CA ALA A 271 19.45 -13.74 -2.25
C ALA A 271 19.47 -13.31 -3.72
N PHE A 272 18.96 -12.11 -4.02
CA PHE A 272 19.06 -11.53 -5.37
C PHE A 272 20.51 -11.32 -5.80
N ALA A 273 21.36 -10.79 -4.92
CA ALA A 273 22.77 -10.54 -5.24
C ALA A 273 23.53 -11.84 -5.61
N ARG A 274 23.26 -12.96 -4.91
CA ARG A 274 23.84 -14.28 -5.26
C ARG A 274 23.44 -14.76 -6.66
N ALA A 275 22.26 -14.35 -7.14
CA ALA A 275 21.79 -14.62 -8.50
C ALA A 275 22.19 -13.55 -9.53
N GLY A 276 23.06 -12.61 -9.15
CA GLY A 276 23.51 -11.52 -10.03
C GLY A 276 22.47 -10.44 -10.28
N VAL A 277 21.48 -10.28 -9.39
CA VAL A 277 20.44 -9.25 -9.47
C VAL A 277 20.65 -8.23 -8.36
N VAL A 278 20.68 -6.95 -8.73
CA VAL A 278 20.76 -5.83 -7.78
C VAL A 278 19.36 -5.25 -7.57
N THR A 279 18.94 -5.09 -6.31
CA THR A 279 17.68 -4.42 -5.98
C THR A 279 17.81 -2.92 -6.23
N THR A 280 16.81 -2.34 -6.89
CA THR A 280 16.80 -0.92 -7.30
C THR A 280 15.97 -0.03 -6.38
N GLY A 281 15.31 -0.62 -5.38
CA GLY A 281 14.51 0.09 -4.38
C GLY A 281 13.64 -0.84 -3.55
N GLY A 282 12.63 -0.27 -2.90
CA GLY A 282 11.62 -0.98 -2.14
C GLY A 282 11.49 -0.52 -0.69
N THR A 283 10.85 -1.36 0.12
CA THR A 283 10.62 -1.16 1.56
C THR A 283 10.95 -2.46 2.30
N SER A 284 10.92 -2.48 3.64
CA SER A 284 11.11 -3.74 4.36
C SER A 284 10.00 -4.79 4.12
N LEU A 285 8.92 -4.43 3.43
CA LEU A 285 7.85 -5.35 3.03
C LEU A 285 8.03 -5.91 1.61
N PHE A 286 8.86 -5.28 0.78
CA PHE A 286 9.12 -5.73 -0.59
C PHE A 286 10.39 -5.11 -1.18
N ARG A 287 11.04 -5.80 -2.11
CA ARG A 287 12.11 -5.25 -2.94
C ARG A 287 11.67 -5.04 -4.37
N HIS A 288 12.22 -4.00 -4.99
CA HIS A 288 12.05 -3.69 -6.40
C HIS A 288 13.33 -4.04 -7.16
N VAL A 289 13.18 -4.59 -8.35
CA VAL A 289 14.28 -4.87 -9.29
C VAL A 289 13.90 -4.34 -10.66
N ASP A 290 14.89 -3.83 -11.40
CA ASP A 290 14.75 -3.39 -12.79
C ASP A 290 15.89 -3.99 -13.60
N ILE A 291 15.59 -5.04 -14.37
CA ILE A 291 16.56 -5.82 -15.14
C ILE A 291 15.98 -6.20 -16.50
N HIS A 292 16.84 -6.32 -17.52
CA HIS A 292 16.43 -6.74 -18.85
C HIS A 292 15.70 -8.10 -18.85
N ASP A 293 16.17 -9.05 -18.03
CA ASP A 293 15.67 -10.43 -18.00
C ASP A 293 14.54 -10.66 -16.97
N ALA A 294 13.82 -9.61 -16.58
CA ALA A 294 12.76 -9.69 -15.56
C ALA A 294 11.63 -10.64 -15.97
N ALA A 295 11.24 -10.67 -17.25
CA ALA A 295 10.24 -11.60 -17.74
C ALA A 295 10.69 -13.07 -17.61
N ASP A 296 11.98 -13.34 -17.79
CA ASP A 296 12.57 -14.67 -17.62
C ASP A 296 12.61 -15.07 -16.15
N LEU A 297 13.08 -14.16 -15.29
CA LEU A 297 13.09 -14.36 -13.84
C LEU A 297 11.67 -14.61 -13.30
N PHE A 298 10.67 -13.83 -13.72
CA PHE A 298 9.27 -14.05 -13.35
C PHE A 298 8.78 -15.46 -13.73
N ARG A 299 9.09 -15.92 -14.95
CA ARG A 299 8.71 -17.26 -15.41
C ARG A 299 9.45 -18.36 -14.65
N ALA A 300 10.74 -18.19 -14.35
CA ALA A 300 11.53 -19.15 -13.59
C ALA A 300 10.99 -19.32 -12.16
N LEU A 301 10.76 -18.20 -11.46
CA LEU A 301 10.15 -18.22 -10.13
C LEU A 301 8.73 -18.83 -10.15
N GLY A 302 7.92 -18.45 -11.14
CA GLY A 302 6.57 -18.96 -11.31
C GLY A 302 6.50 -20.48 -11.51
N ARG A 303 7.42 -21.05 -12.30
CA ARG A 303 7.56 -22.52 -12.47
C ARG A 303 7.91 -23.24 -11.17
N GLN A 304 8.60 -22.57 -10.26
CA GLN A 304 8.92 -23.07 -8.92
C GLN A 304 7.82 -22.78 -7.87
N GLY A 305 6.65 -22.30 -8.32
CA GLY A 305 5.51 -21.99 -7.46
C GLY A 305 5.73 -20.76 -6.59
N ILE A 306 6.54 -19.80 -7.06
CA ILE A 306 6.78 -18.52 -6.39
C ILE A 306 6.20 -17.42 -7.27
N LEU A 307 5.19 -16.73 -6.76
CA LEU A 307 4.56 -15.63 -7.46
C LEU A 307 5.20 -14.31 -7.02
N VAL A 308 5.85 -13.59 -7.92
CA VAL A 308 6.27 -12.19 -7.72
C VAL A 308 5.37 -11.26 -8.54
N ARG A 309 5.45 -9.95 -8.29
CA ARG A 309 4.68 -8.98 -9.06
C ARG A 309 5.45 -8.55 -10.30
N SER A 310 4.85 -8.73 -11.47
CA SER A 310 5.28 -8.15 -12.74
C SER A 310 4.37 -6.99 -13.17
N PHE A 311 4.84 -6.16 -14.10
CA PHE A 311 4.13 -4.99 -14.60
C PHE A 311 4.07 -5.04 -16.14
N ALA A 312 2.87 -5.16 -16.71
CA ALA A 312 2.69 -5.30 -18.15
C ALA A 312 3.21 -4.09 -18.95
N ASP A 313 3.11 -2.89 -18.38
CA ASP A 313 3.59 -1.63 -18.94
C ASP A 313 5.09 -1.39 -18.73
N ARG A 314 5.73 -2.18 -17.84
CA ARG A 314 7.13 -2.04 -17.42
C ARG A 314 7.77 -3.43 -17.31
N PRO A 315 8.05 -4.10 -18.45
CA PRO A 315 8.39 -5.51 -18.50
C PRO A 315 9.77 -5.84 -17.87
N THR A 316 10.62 -4.84 -17.67
CA THR A 316 11.92 -4.98 -16.99
C THR A 316 11.81 -4.94 -15.46
N GLN A 317 10.63 -4.61 -14.92
CA GLN A 317 10.44 -4.39 -13.49
C GLN A 317 9.73 -5.56 -12.83
N LEU A 318 10.24 -5.96 -11.66
CA LEU A 318 9.53 -6.85 -10.73
C LEU A 318 9.51 -6.24 -9.34
N ARG A 319 8.48 -6.60 -8.59
CA ARG A 319 8.42 -6.37 -7.14
C ARG A 319 8.24 -7.70 -6.43
N CYS A 320 9.07 -7.96 -5.43
CA CYS A 320 9.10 -9.19 -4.66
C CYS A 320 8.87 -8.88 -3.18
N GLY A 321 7.81 -9.44 -2.59
CA GLY A 321 7.58 -9.47 -1.15
C GLY A 321 8.59 -10.35 -0.44
N VAL A 322 8.55 -10.34 0.89
CA VAL A 322 9.48 -11.13 1.71
C VAL A 322 8.88 -12.50 2.08
N PRO A 323 9.64 -13.61 1.95
CA PRO A 323 9.20 -14.92 2.43
C PRO A 323 8.98 -14.97 3.95
N GLY A 324 8.00 -15.75 4.39
CA GLY A 324 7.59 -15.88 5.79
C GLY A 324 8.18 -17.05 6.56
N THR A 325 8.65 -18.09 5.87
CA THR A 325 9.17 -19.31 6.50
C THR A 325 10.49 -19.77 5.87
N GLU A 326 11.29 -20.55 6.60
CA GLU A 326 12.52 -21.13 6.05
C GLU A 326 12.29 -22.09 4.87
N VAL A 327 11.07 -22.64 4.74
CA VAL A 327 10.71 -23.44 3.57
C VAL A 327 10.56 -22.54 2.34
N GLU A 328 9.87 -21.40 2.48
CA GLU A 328 9.71 -20.43 1.41
C GLU A 328 11.04 -19.78 1.02
N TRP A 329 11.89 -19.44 2.00
CA TRP A 329 13.24 -18.93 1.75
C TRP A 329 14.08 -19.91 0.95
N ARG A 330 14.13 -21.19 1.35
CA ARG A 330 14.87 -22.21 0.61
C ARG A 330 14.36 -22.38 -0.82
N ARG A 331 13.04 -22.35 -1.02
CA ARG A 331 12.45 -22.41 -2.37
C ARG A 331 12.89 -21.22 -3.22
N LEU A 332 12.89 -20.02 -2.66
CA LEU A 332 13.36 -18.82 -3.35
C LEU A 332 14.85 -18.91 -3.69
N ASP A 333 15.69 -19.32 -2.74
CA ASP A 333 17.13 -19.47 -2.95
C ASP A 333 17.46 -20.49 -4.04
N VAL A 334 16.78 -21.65 -4.05
CA VAL A 334 16.94 -22.67 -5.10
C VAL A 334 16.50 -22.12 -6.46
N ALA A 335 15.30 -21.52 -6.54
CA ALA A 335 14.77 -21.00 -7.80
C ALA A 335 15.65 -19.89 -8.40
N LEU A 336 16.20 -19.01 -7.56
CA LEU A 336 17.15 -17.97 -7.97
C LEU A 336 18.49 -18.57 -8.41
N GLY A 337 18.97 -19.59 -7.70
CA GLY A 337 20.20 -20.32 -8.02
C GLY A 337 20.14 -21.02 -9.38
N ASP A 338 19.07 -21.77 -9.62
CA ASP A 338 18.83 -22.48 -10.88
C ASP A 338 18.76 -21.49 -12.06
N TRP A 339 17.98 -20.41 -11.91
CA TRP A 339 17.87 -19.37 -12.93
C TRP A 339 19.22 -18.68 -13.24
N ALA A 340 20.06 -18.46 -12.23
CA ALA A 340 21.37 -17.85 -12.43
C ALA A 340 22.36 -18.80 -13.12
N GLN A 341 22.25 -20.11 -12.92
CA GLN A 341 23.10 -21.10 -13.59
C GLN A 341 22.77 -21.21 -15.08
N ASP A 342 21.49 -21.20 -15.44
CA ASP A 342 21.00 -21.26 -16.82
C ASP A 342 21.49 -20.08 -17.69
N ARG A 343 21.94 -18.97 -17.06
CA ARG A 343 22.42 -17.75 -17.73
C ARG A 343 23.93 -17.65 -17.86
N ARG A 344 24.71 -18.55 -17.26
CA ARG A 344 26.18 -18.52 -17.40
C ARG A 344 26.56 -19.05 -18.79
N PRO A 345 27.35 -18.31 -19.60
CA PRO A 345 27.92 -18.90 -20.80
C PRO A 345 28.81 -20.08 -20.37
N GLY A 346 28.53 -21.25 -20.95
CA GLY A 346 29.28 -22.50 -20.70
C GLY A 346 30.70 -22.46 -21.21
#